data_AF-A0A9W6JPV0-F1
#
_entry.id   AF-A0A9W6JPV0-F1
#
_cell.length_a   1.000
_cell.length_b   1.000
_cell.length_c   1.000
_cell.angle_alpha   90.00
_cell.angle_beta   90.00
_cell.angle_gamma   90.00
#
_symmetry.space_group_name_H-M   'P 1'
#
loop_
_entity.id
_entity.type
_entity.pdbx_description
1 polymer ?
#
loop_
_entity_poly.entity_id
_entity_poly.type
_entity_poly.pdbx_seq_one_letter_code
_entity_poly.pdbx_strand_id
1 'polypeptide(L)' 'MPSPIRAAAIAATLVLAVGLSACGRRGPLEPPPDAPTTTVTKADGTTEKKVVKPNRPFVLDGLLN' A
#
# COMPACT_ATOMS: atom_id res chain seq x y z
N MET A 1 -9.78 37.42 13.87
CA MET A 1 -8.37 37.04 13.63
C MET A 1 -8.13 35.73 14.38
N PRO A 2 -7.69 34.64 13.72
CA PRO A 2 -7.40 33.39 14.41
C PRO A 2 -6.33 33.62 15.47
N SER A 3 -6.50 33.03 16.66
CA SER A 3 -5.49 33.17 17.72
C SER A 3 -4.17 32.53 17.27
N PRO A 4 -3.01 33.03 17.73
CA PRO A 4 -1.71 32.50 17.32
C PRO A 4 -1.56 31.01 17.64
N ILE A 5 -2.20 30.54 18.72
CA ILE A 5 -2.21 29.13 19.12
C ILE A 5 -3.02 28.29 18.13
N ARG A 6 -4.17 28.79 17.65
CA ARG A 6 -4.98 28.07 16.65
C ARG A 6 -4.26 27.99 15.30
N ALA A 7 -3.59 29.07 14.90
CA ALA A 7 -2.80 29.08 13.67
C ALA A 7 -1.64 28.08 13.74
N ALA A 8 -0.93 28.00 14.87
CA ALA A 8 0.15 27.04 15.06
C ALA A 8 -0.34 25.59 15.04
N ALA A 9 -1.48 25.30 15.68
CA ALA A 9 -2.07 23.96 15.68
C ALA A 9 -2.45 23.49 14.27
N ILE A 10 -3.04 24.37 13.46
CA ILE A 10 -3.41 24.06 12.07
C ILE A 10 -2.16 23.84 11.19
N ALA A 11 -1.11 24.65 11.38
CA ALA A 11 0.13 24.47 10.65
C ALA A 11 0.80 23.12 10.99
N ALA A 12 0.83 22.74 12.27
CA ALA A 12 1.42 21.49 12.70
C ALA A 12 0.69 20.26 12.14
N THR A 13 -0.65 20.27 12.11
CA THR A 13 -1.43 19.15 11.58
C THR A 13 -1.26 18.99 10.07
N LEU A 14 -1.18 20.09 9.33
CA LEU A 14 -0.91 20.07 7.89
C LEU A 14 0.45 19.46 7.56
N VAL A 15 1.51 19.86 8.28
CA VAL A 15 2.86 19.31 8.08
C VAL A 15 2.89 17.81 8.35
N LEU A 16 2.25 17.35 9.42
CA LEU A 16 2.18 15.93 9.76
C LEU A 16 1.41 15.12 8.70
N ALA A 17 0.27 15.63 8.23
CA ALA A 17 -0.53 14.95 7.21
C ALA A 17 0.24 14.79 5.88
N VAL A 18 0.97 15.81 5.46
CA VAL A 18 1.80 15.75 4.24
C VAL A 18 3.00 14.82 4.44
N GLY A 19 3.68 14.89 5.58
CA GLY A 19 4.81 14.00 5.88
C GLY A 19 4.43 12.52 5.95
N LEU A 20 3.28 12.20 6.56
CA LEU A 20 2.79 10.82 6.69
C LEU A 20 2.33 10.25 5.34
N SER A 21 1.70 11.06 4.48
CA SER A 21 1.30 10.61 3.13
C SER A 21 2.50 10.33 2.22
N ALA A 22 3.63 11.02 2.43
CA ALA A 22 4.87 10.76 1.72
C ALA A 22 5.56 9.43 2.11
N CYS A 23 5.30 8.89 3.30
CA CYS A 23 5.76 7.54 3.71
C CYS A 23 4.80 6.42 3.28
N GLY A 24 3.72 6.73 2.54
CA GLY A 24 2.51 5.91 2.47
C GLY A 24 2.20 5.19 1.17
N ARG A 25 3.11 5.09 0.19
CA ARG A 25 2.89 4.26 -1.00
C ARG A 25 3.98 3.20 -1.16
N ARG A 26 3.74 2.02 -0.60
CA ARG A 26 4.41 0.80 -1.08
C ARG A 26 4.02 0.64 -2.55
N GLY A 27 4.99 0.77 -3.45
CA GLY A 27 4.84 0.34 -4.84
C GLY A 27 4.40 -1.13 -4.91
N PRO A 28 4.09 -1.66 -6.11
CA PRO A 28 3.81 -3.08 -6.24
C PRO A 28 4.94 -3.85 -5.57
N LEU A 29 4.60 -4.62 -4.53
CA LEU A 29 5.58 -5.38 -3.79
C LEU A 29 6.33 -6.25 -4.79
N GLU A 30 7.65 -6.11 -4.82
CA GLU A 30 8.46 -7.04 -5.60
C GLU A 30 8.15 -8.44 -5.08
N PRO A 31 7.84 -9.39 -6.00
CA PRO A 31 7.57 -10.74 -5.58
C PRO A 31 8.81 -11.31 -4.87
N PRO A 32 8.62 -12.13 -3.82
CA PRO A 32 9.74 -12.78 -3.17
C PRO A 32 10.54 -13.62 -4.20
N PRO A 33 11.85 -13.83 -3.99
CA PRO A 33 12.70 -14.56 -4.93
C PRO A 33 12.14 -15.92 -5.34
N ASP A 34 11.46 -16.60 -4.41
CA ASP A 34 10.86 -17.93 -4.61
C ASP A 34 9.35 -17.90 -4.86
N ALA A 35 8.79 -16.77 -5.33
CA ALA A 35 7.36 -16.67 -5.58
C ALA A 35 6.93 -17.64 -6.68
N PRO A 36 5.98 -18.56 -6.42
CA PRO A 36 5.44 -19.42 -7.47
C PRO A 36 4.77 -18.55 -8.54
N THR A 37 5.11 -18.78 -9.81
CA THR A 37 4.50 -18.09 -10.95
C THR A 37 3.68 -19.07 -11.77
N THR A 38 2.54 -18.61 -12.27
CA THR A 38 1.67 -19.35 -13.19
C THR A 38 1.49 -18.55 -14.47
N THR A 39 1.51 -19.24 -15.60
CA THR A 39 1.19 -18.65 -16.89
C THR A 39 -0.33 -18.56 -17.03
N VAL A 40 -0.86 -17.35 -17.19
CA VAL A 40 -2.29 -17.12 -17.41
C VAL A 40 -2.48 -16.52 -18.79
N THR A 41 -3.33 -17.16 -19.60
CA THR A 41 -3.75 -16.63 -20.89
C THR A 41 -4.92 -15.68 -20.67
N LYS A 42 -4.74 -14.40 -21.00
CA LYS A 42 -5.83 -13.41 -21.00
C LYS A 42 -6.78 -13.67 -22.17
N ALA A 43 -8.00 -13.13 -22.08
CA ALA A 43 -9.00 -13.23 -23.14
C ALA A 43 -8.51 -12.69 -24.49
N ASP A 44 -7.53 -11.79 -24.47
CA ASP A 44 -6.91 -11.20 -25.66
C ASP A 44 -5.83 -12.10 -26.30
N GLY A 45 -5.69 -13.36 -25.86
CA GLY A 45 -4.73 -14.32 -26.40
C GLY A 45 -3.28 -14.11 -25.96
N THR A 46 -3.01 -13.07 -25.17
CA THR A 46 -1.68 -12.79 -24.59
C THR A 46 -1.45 -13.61 -23.33
N THR A 47 -0.27 -14.22 -23.23
CA THR A 47 0.15 -15.03 -22.08
C THR A 47 1.07 -14.24 -21.17
N GLU A 48 0.68 -14.05 -19.91
CA GLU A 48 1.49 -13.37 -18.89
C GLU A 48 1.85 -14.33 -17.75
N LYS A 49 3.10 -14.25 -17.28
CA LYS A 49 3.51 -14.89 -16.03
C LYS A 49 3.01 -14.05 -14.86
N LYS A 50 2.04 -14.58 -14.13
CA LYS A 50 1.49 -13.94 -12.94
C LYS A 50 1.97 -14.65 -11.68
N VAL A 51 2.32 -13.86 -10.67
CA VAL A 51 2.66 -14.38 -9.34
C VAL A 51 1.41 -14.98 -8.70
N VAL A 52 1.52 -16.22 -8.23
CA VAL A 52 0.43 -16.91 -7.51
C VAL A 52 0.28 -16.25 -6.16
N LYS A 53 -0.90 -15.70 -5.89
CA LYS A 53 -1.20 -15.09 -4.60
C LYS A 53 -1.28 -16.22 -3.55
N PRO A 54 -0.52 -16.14 -2.44
CA PRO A 54 -0.63 -17.12 -1.36
C PRO A 54 -2.06 -17.13 -0.79
N ASN A 55 -2.71 -18.29 -0.78
CA ASN A 55 -4.01 -18.48 -0.12
C ASN A 55 -3.79 -18.95 1.32
N ARG A 56 -3.16 -18.09 2.14
CA ARG A 56 -2.94 -18.33 3.57
C ARG A 56 -3.35 -17.10 4.36
N PRO A 57 -3.92 -17.27 5.57
CA PRO A 57 -4.25 -16.13 6.43
C PRO A 57 -2.98 -15.35 6.77
N PHE A 58 -3.05 -14.03 6.65
CA PHE A 58 -1.98 -13.14 7.05
C PHE A 58 -2.08 -12.90 8.56
N VAL A 59 -0.93 -12.83 9.25
CA VAL A 59 -0.90 -12.69 10.72
C VAL A 59 -1.64 -11.43 11.19
N LEU A 60 -1.65 -10.36 10.37
CA LEU A 60 -2.39 -9.14 10.67
C LEU A 60 -3.88 -9.21 10.30
N ASP A 61 -4.37 -10.26 9.64
CA ASP A 61 -5.81 -10.40 9.36
C ASP A 61 -6.62 -10.43 10.66
N GLY A 62 -6.07 -10.96 11.77
CA GLY A 62 -6.71 -10.91 13.08
C GLY A 62 -6.80 -9.51 13.71
N LEU A 63 -6.02 -8.53 13.22
CA LEU A 63 -6.07 -7.13 13.66
C LEU A 63 -6.88 -6.24 12.69
N LEU A 64 -7.12 -6.71 11.45
CA LEU A 64 -7.86 -6.01 10.41
C LEU A 64 -9.29 -6.53 10.22
N ASN A 65 -9.72 -7.54 10.99
CA ASN A 65 -11.03 -8.17 10.90
C ASN A 65 -12.00 -7.67 11.98
#